data_AF-A0A5J6KA93-F1
#
_entry.id   AF-A0A5J6KA93-F1
#
_cell.length_a   1.000
_cell.length_b   1.000
_cell.length_c   1.000
_cell.angle_alpha   90.00
_cell.angle_beta   90.00
_cell.angle_gamma   90.00
#
_symmetry.space_group_name_H-M   'P 1'
#
loop_
_entity.id
_entity.type
_entity.pdbx_description
1 polymer ?
#
loop_
_entity_poly.entity_id
_entity_poly.type
_entity_poly.pdbx_seq_one_letter_code
_entity_poly.pdbx_strand_id
1 'polypeptide(L)'
;PMPTPLSDMNLSILFILAISSLTVYSILGSGWASNSKYALIGALRAVAQTISYEVTLALIILCLVLLSGNFTLQNFNVTQEETWLILPTWPLSTMWFVSTLAETNRAPFDLAEGESELVSGFNVEYAGGPFALFFLAEYANILMMNTISTIIFLGASTLIPLPPSTLTLMTKTALLSMIFLWIRASYPRFRYDQLMHLVWKNFLPLTLALTIWHITTPIHLIISPPMT
;
A
#
# COMPACT_ATOMS: atom_id res chain seq x y z
N PRO A 1 -13.52 8.59 13.76
CA PRO A 1 -12.49 7.94 14.61
C PRO A 1 -12.70 6.43 14.59
N MET A 2 -11.91 5.74 13.75
CA MET A 2 -11.88 4.27 13.66
C MET A 2 -11.75 3.67 15.07
N PRO A 3 -12.66 2.78 15.49
CA PRO A 3 -13.01 1.55 14.77
C PRO A 3 -14.24 1.65 13.85
N THR A 4 -15.00 2.75 13.88
CA THR A 4 -16.14 2.93 12.97
C THR A 4 -15.73 3.73 11.72
N PRO A 5 -16.00 3.21 10.51
CA PRO A 5 -15.85 3.99 9.28
C PRO A 5 -16.72 5.25 9.32
N LEU A 6 -16.30 6.29 8.59
CA LEU A 6 -17.18 7.46 8.38
C LEU A 6 -18.40 7.07 7.53
N SER A 7 -18.18 6.20 6.54
CA SER A 7 -19.21 5.64 5.67
C SER A 7 -18.96 4.14 5.48
N ASP A 8 -19.95 3.34 5.87
CA ASP A 8 -19.92 1.89 5.67
C ASP A 8 -20.28 1.57 4.21
N MET A 9 -19.26 1.26 3.41
CA MET A 9 -19.42 0.81 2.03
C MET A 9 -19.18 -0.68 1.90
N ASN A 10 -20.06 -1.39 1.18
CA ASN A 10 -19.93 -2.83 0.97
C ASN A 10 -18.62 -3.21 0.23
N LEU A 11 -18.19 -2.36 -0.71
CA LEU A 11 -16.98 -2.55 -1.52
C LEU A 11 -15.84 -1.60 -1.10
N SER A 12 -15.67 -1.37 0.20
CA SER A 12 -14.72 -0.39 0.74
C SER A 12 -13.28 -0.58 0.27
N ILE A 13 -12.80 -1.82 0.13
CA ILE A 13 -11.41 -2.09 -0.28
C ILE A 13 -11.20 -1.81 -1.77
N LEU A 14 -12.17 -2.15 -2.63
CA LEU A 14 -12.11 -1.83 -4.05
C LEU A 14 -12.13 -0.31 -4.28
N PHE A 15 -12.90 0.41 -3.46
CA PHE A 15 -12.92 1.87 -3.50
C PHE A 15 -11.56 2.48 -3.16
N ILE A 16 -10.87 1.96 -2.14
CA ILE A 16 -9.51 2.40 -1.78
C ILE A 16 -8.52 2.14 -2.92
N LEU A 17 -8.57 0.94 -3.53
CA LEU A 17 -7.72 0.60 -4.68
C LEU A 17 -7.99 1.54 -5.87
N ALA A 18 -9.25 1.88 -6.13
CA ALA A 18 -9.62 2.81 -7.20
C ALA A 18 -9.14 4.25 -6.94
N ILE A 19 -9.12 4.71 -5.68
CA ILE A 19 -8.54 6.01 -5.34
C ILE A 19 -7.02 5.98 -5.48
N SER A 20 -6.36 4.90 -5.05
CA SER A 20 -4.91 4.81 -5.11
C SER A 20 -4.41 4.81 -6.56
N SER A 21 -5.11 4.14 -7.47
CA SER A 21 -4.84 4.18 -8.91
C SER A 21 -5.01 5.58 -9.53
N LEU A 22 -5.93 6.38 -9.01
CA LEU A 22 -6.15 7.75 -9.47
C LEU A 22 -4.99 8.69 -9.11
N THR A 23 -4.23 8.41 -8.03
CA THR A 23 -3.11 9.25 -7.60
C THR A 23 -2.01 9.36 -8.65
N VAL A 24 -1.86 8.34 -9.50
CA VAL A 24 -0.87 8.27 -10.58
C VAL A 24 -1.06 9.40 -11.60
N TYR A 25 -2.32 9.79 -11.88
CA TYR A 25 -2.61 10.88 -12.82
C TYR A 25 -2.15 12.24 -12.30
N SER A 26 -2.10 12.43 -10.98
CA SER A 26 -1.59 13.68 -10.39
C SER A 26 -0.09 13.86 -10.65
N ILE A 27 0.68 12.77 -10.60
CA ILE A 27 2.13 12.74 -10.89
C ILE A 27 2.38 12.92 -12.39
N LEU A 28 1.60 12.23 -13.24
CA LEU A 28 1.70 12.38 -14.69
C LEU A 28 1.34 13.80 -15.15
N GLY A 29 0.24 14.35 -14.62
CA GLY A 29 -0.24 15.67 -14.97
C GLY A 29 0.76 16.77 -14.60
N SER A 30 1.42 16.65 -13.45
CA SER A 30 2.42 17.62 -13.00
C SER A 30 3.73 17.55 -13.80
N GLY A 31 4.19 16.34 -14.11
CA GLY A 31 5.37 16.15 -14.96
C GLY A 31 5.17 16.55 -16.41
N TRP A 32 3.93 16.47 -16.93
CA TRP A 32 3.63 16.93 -18.29
C TRP A 32 3.43 18.46 -18.35
N ALA A 33 2.76 19.04 -17.35
CA ALA A 33 2.48 20.47 -17.31
C ALA A 33 3.74 21.35 -17.13
N SER A 34 4.80 20.81 -16.54
CA SER A 34 6.08 21.50 -16.36
C SER A 34 6.86 21.69 -17.68
N ASN A 35 6.58 20.95 -18.75
CA ASN A 35 7.25 21.17 -20.04
C ASN A 35 8.80 21.11 -19.98
N SER A 36 9.39 20.48 -18.96
CA SER A 36 10.80 20.12 -18.93
C SER A 36 11.01 18.63 -19.17
N LYS A 37 12.05 18.31 -19.95
CA LYS A 37 12.36 16.93 -20.32
C LYS A 37 12.66 16.06 -19.11
N TYR A 38 13.34 16.61 -18.09
CA TYR A 38 13.69 15.86 -16.88
C TYR A 38 12.47 15.57 -16.00
N ALA A 39 11.55 16.54 -15.85
CA ALA A 39 10.32 16.33 -15.10
C ALA A 39 9.41 15.29 -15.76
N LEU A 40 9.31 15.33 -17.10
CA LEU A 40 8.55 14.33 -17.85
C LEU A 40 9.14 12.92 -17.71
N ILE A 41 10.47 12.77 -17.77
CA ILE A 41 11.14 11.47 -17.59
C ILE A 41 10.93 10.94 -16.16
N GLY A 42 11.02 11.81 -15.15
CA GLY A 42 10.74 11.45 -13.76
C GLY A 42 9.31 10.98 -13.55
N ALA A 43 8.33 11.70 -14.11
CA ALA A 43 6.93 11.34 -14.04
C ALA A 43 6.64 10.01 -14.76
N LEU A 44 7.21 9.77 -15.95
CA LEU A 44 7.03 8.49 -16.66
C LEU A 44 7.61 7.30 -15.88
N ARG A 45 8.76 7.48 -15.20
CA ARG A 45 9.34 6.45 -14.33
C ARG A 45 8.45 6.17 -13.12
N ALA A 46 7.92 7.21 -12.49
CA ALA A 46 7.00 7.10 -11.37
C ALA A 46 5.70 6.37 -11.77
N VAL A 47 5.13 6.71 -12.93
CA VAL A 47 3.92 6.06 -13.45
C VAL A 47 4.16 4.59 -13.77
N ALA A 48 5.29 4.26 -14.40
CA ALA A 48 5.63 2.86 -14.67
C ALA A 48 5.79 2.07 -13.36
N GLN A 49 6.42 2.68 -12.35
CA GLN A 49 6.56 2.13 -11.02
C GLN A 49 5.20 1.86 -10.37
N THR A 50 4.34 2.87 -10.24
CA THR A 50 3.04 2.71 -9.55
C THR A 50 2.18 1.64 -10.21
N ILE A 51 2.08 1.62 -11.55
CA ILE A 51 1.31 0.61 -12.28
C ILE A 51 1.85 -0.80 -12.01
N SER A 52 3.18 -0.97 -11.99
CA SER A 52 3.78 -2.29 -11.77
C SER A 52 3.43 -2.87 -10.39
N TYR A 53 3.45 -2.04 -9.34
CA TYR A 53 3.12 -2.46 -7.99
C TYR A 53 1.62 -2.66 -7.77
N GLU A 54 0.79 -1.86 -8.43
CA GLU A 54 -0.67 -1.94 -8.31
C GLU A 54 -1.20 -3.33 -8.69
N VAL A 55 -0.61 -3.96 -9.71
CA VAL A 55 -0.94 -5.35 -10.10
C VAL A 55 -0.69 -6.32 -8.95
N THR A 56 0.48 -6.24 -8.30
CA THR A 56 0.80 -7.11 -7.17
C THR A 56 -0.06 -6.80 -5.94
N LEU A 57 -0.36 -5.53 -5.70
CA LEU A 57 -1.15 -5.06 -4.58
C LEU A 57 -2.60 -5.54 -4.68
N ALA A 58 -3.21 -5.47 -5.87
CA ALA A 58 -4.54 -6.00 -6.14
C ALA A 58 -4.63 -7.52 -5.93
N LEU A 59 -3.61 -8.27 -6.38
CA LEU A 59 -3.55 -9.73 -6.19
C LEU A 59 -3.38 -10.11 -4.71
N ILE A 60 -2.56 -9.37 -3.96
CA ILE A 60 -2.40 -9.58 -2.53
C ILE A 60 -3.71 -9.32 -1.80
N ILE A 61 -4.40 -8.20 -2.08
CA ILE A 61 -5.72 -7.91 -1.52
C ILE A 61 -6.72 -9.02 -1.84
N LEU A 62 -6.72 -9.53 -3.07
CA LEU A 62 -7.61 -10.61 -3.46
C LEU A 62 -7.42 -11.85 -2.56
N CYS A 63 -6.17 -12.24 -2.28
CA CYS A 63 -5.87 -13.35 -1.36
C CYS A 63 -6.44 -13.11 0.04
N LEU A 64 -6.35 -11.88 0.53
CA LEU A 64 -6.79 -11.51 1.88
C LEU A 64 -8.32 -11.44 1.96
N VAL A 65 -8.98 -11.00 0.90
CA VAL A 65 -10.44 -11.03 0.78
C VAL A 65 -10.97 -12.46 0.70
N LEU A 66 -10.25 -13.38 0.05
CA LEU A 66 -10.63 -14.80 0.04
C LEU A 66 -10.59 -15.43 1.44
N LEU A 67 -9.73 -14.95 2.33
CA LEU A 67 -9.69 -15.38 3.73
C LEU A 67 -10.75 -14.69 4.59
N SER A 68 -11.09 -13.44 4.30
CA SER A 68 -12.08 -12.69 5.06
C SER A 68 -13.52 -13.03 4.65
N GLY A 69 -13.76 -13.31 3.37
CA GLY A 69 -15.08 -13.57 2.77
C GLY A 69 -15.75 -12.35 2.16
N ASN A 70 -15.45 -11.13 2.63
CA ASN A 70 -16.12 -9.89 2.21
C ASN A 70 -15.12 -8.73 1.92
N PHE A 71 -15.55 -7.78 1.10
CA PHE A 71 -14.78 -6.58 0.72
C PHE A 71 -14.91 -5.39 1.70
N THR A 72 -15.61 -5.60 2.82
CA THR A 72 -15.79 -4.58 3.87
C THR A 72 -14.57 -4.54 4.79
N LEU A 73 -14.06 -3.35 5.08
CA LEU A 73 -12.94 -3.16 6.02
C LEU A 73 -13.28 -3.63 7.44
N GLN A 74 -14.56 -3.53 7.84
CA GLN A 74 -14.99 -3.98 9.16
C GLN A 74 -14.86 -5.50 9.32
N ASN A 75 -15.07 -6.26 8.24
CA ASN A 75 -14.94 -7.71 8.28
C ASN A 75 -13.51 -8.16 8.60
N PHE A 76 -12.50 -7.38 8.21
CA PHE A 76 -11.11 -7.69 8.58
C PHE A 76 -10.88 -7.67 10.09
N ASN A 77 -11.59 -6.84 10.86
CA ASN A 77 -11.50 -6.88 12.31
C ASN A 77 -12.15 -8.15 12.88
N VAL A 78 -13.29 -8.58 12.33
CA VAL A 78 -13.98 -9.83 12.76
C VAL A 78 -13.13 -11.06 12.44
N THR A 79 -12.47 -11.08 11.29
CA THR A 79 -11.62 -12.23 10.89
C THR A 79 -10.34 -12.34 11.73
N GLN A 80 -9.94 -11.26 12.40
CA GLN A 80 -8.71 -11.16 13.16
C GLN A 80 -8.91 -11.24 14.68
N GLU A 81 -10.11 -11.67 15.12
CA GLU A 81 -10.42 -11.79 16.56
C GLU A 81 -9.54 -12.85 17.24
N GLU A 82 -9.41 -14.02 16.61
CA GLU A 82 -8.66 -15.15 17.18
C GLU A 82 -7.15 -15.03 16.95
N THR A 83 -6.74 -14.67 15.72
CA THR A 83 -5.32 -14.53 15.37
C THR A 83 -5.12 -13.38 14.38
N TRP A 84 -3.98 -12.70 14.47
CA TRP A 84 -3.63 -11.68 13.49
C TRP A 84 -3.36 -12.30 12.13
N LEU A 85 -3.84 -11.63 11.08
CA LEU A 85 -3.77 -12.15 9.72
C LEU A 85 -2.32 -12.26 9.21
N ILE A 86 -1.37 -11.54 9.81
CA ILE A 86 0.07 -11.69 9.53
C ILE A 86 0.54 -13.13 9.70
N LEU A 87 0.06 -13.86 10.70
CA LEU A 87 0.58 -15.21 10.99
C LEU A 87 0.30 -16.21 9.86
N PRO A 88 -0.96 -16.38 9.38
CA PRO A 88 -1.23 -17.28 8.26
C PRO A 88 -0.71 -16.73 6.92
N THR A 89 -0.59 -15.41 6.78
CA THR A 89 -0.26 -14.76 5.49
C THR A 89 1.10 -14.05 5.47
N TRP A 90 2.07 -14.50 6.28
CA TRP A 90 3.36 -13.82 6.42
C TRP A 90 4.10 -13.53 5.09
N PRO A 91 4.05 -14.39 4.04
CA PRO A 91 4.69 -14.06 2.77
C PRO A 91 3.95 -12.92 2.05
N LEU A 92 2.62 -12.91 2.12
CA LEU A 92 1.81 -11.84 1.55
C LEU A 92 1.99 -10.53 2.32
N SER A 93 2.10 -10.57 3.65
CA SER A 93 2.27 -9.36 4.46
C SER A 93 3.61 -8.68 4.20
N THR A 94 4.68 -9.46 3.99
CA THR A 94 6.00 -8.91 3.65
C THR A 94 6.01 -8.32 2.24
N MET A 95 5.43 -9.00 1.25
CA MET A 95 5.30 -8.45 -0.10
C MET A 95 4.40 -7.21 -0.13
N TRP A 96 3.30 -7.22 0.61
CA TRP A 96 2.40 -6.07 0.77
C TRP A 96 3.18 -4.86 1.28
N PHE A 97 3.94 -5.03 2.37
CA PHE A 97 4.69 -3.96 2.97
C PHE A 97 5.76 -3.37 2.04
N VAL A 98 6.43 -4.22 1.23
CA VAL A 98 7.36 -3.73 0.20
C VAL A 98 6.62 -3.02 -0.93
N SER A 99 5.43 -3.50 -1.33
CA SER A 99 4.63 -2.86 -2.38
C SER A 99 4.07 -1.49 -1.95
N THR A 100 3.66 -1.32 -0.69
CA THR A 100 3.18 -0.02 -0.18
C THR A 100 4.32 0.99 0.00
N LEU A 101 5.53 0.53 0.35
CA LEU A 101 6.74 1.37 0.32
C LEU A 101 7.00 1.91 -1.09
N ALA A 102 6.80 1.08 -2.10
CA ALA A 102 7.06 1.46 -3.47
C ALA A 102 5.94 2.32 -4.09
N GLU A 103 4.68 2.10 -3.72
CA GLU A 103 3.55 2.95 -4.14
C GLU A 103 3.66 4.38 -3.57
N THR A 104 4.20 4.52 -2.35
CA THR A 104 4.43 5.83 -1.74
C THR A 104 5.68 6.53 -2.25
N ASN A 105 6.36 5.98 -3.27
CA ASN A 105 7.58 6.52 -3.88
C ASN A 105 8.68 6.89 -2.87
N ARG A 106 8.80 6.14 -1.76
CA ARG A 106 9.78 6.41 -0.71
C ARG A 106 11.03 5.55 -0.85
N ALA A 107 12.16 6.08 -0.36
CA ALA A 107 13.42 5.35 -0.32
C ALA A 107 13.23 4.01 0.42
N PRO A 108 13.68 2.89 -0.14
CA PRO A 108 14.65 2.76 -1.24
C PRO A 108 14.09 2.83 -2.67
N PHE A 109 12.78 3.00 -2.86
CA PHE A 109 12.08 3.05 -4.16
C PHE A 109 11.72 4.49 -4.61
N ASP A 110 12.49 5.46 -4.15
CA ASP A 110 12.34 6.88 -4.51
C ASP A 110 13.03 7.18 -5.86
N LEU A 111 12.38 6.76 -6.95
CA LEU A 111 12.86 6.96 -8.33
C LEU A 111 12.26 8.21 -8.99
N ALA A 112 11.15 8.70 -8.44
CA ALA A 112 10.41 9.85 -8.96
C ALA A 112 11.08 11.17 -8.60
N GLU A 113 11.70 11.27 -7.41
CA GLU A 113 12.34 12.48 -6.91
C GLU A 113 13.87 12.45 -7.04
N GLY A 114 14.45 11.29 -7.43
CA GLY A 114 15.88 10.99 -7.40
C GLY A 114 16.81 12.18 -7.64
N GLU A 115 17.22 12.84 -6.56
CA GLU A 115 17.97 14.11 -6.58
C GLU A 115 19.31 13.97 -7.32
N SER A 116 19.90 12.78 -7.26
CA SER A 116 21.16 12.43 -7.92
C SER A 116 21.04 12.27 -9.44
N GLU A 117 19.84 11.98 -9.96
CA GLU A 117 19.61 11.71 -11.39
C GLU A 117 18.77 12.80 -12.07
N LEU A 118 17.83 13.41 -11.34
CA LEU A 118 16.80 14.28 -11.91
C LEU A 118 16.67 15.64 -11.18
N VAL A 119 17.59 15.96 -10.26
CA VAL A 119 17.68 17.22 -9.49
C VAL A 119 16.49 17.50 -8.54
N SER A 120 15.28 17.07 -8.90
CA SER A 120 14.15 16.71 -8.02
C SER A 120 12.97 16.06 -8.79
N GLY A 121 13.13 15.68 -10.07
CA GLY A 121 12.13 14.93 -10.82
C GLY A 121 10.89 15.74 -11.24
N PHE A 122 9.69 15.30 -10.86
CA PHE A 122 8.42 15.88 -11.34
C PHE A 122 8.03 17.20 -10.66
N ASN A 123 8.63 17.53 -9.51
CA ASN A 123 8.31 18.72 -8.72
C ASN A 123 9.26 19.91 -8.99
N VAL A 124 10.24 19.79 -9.91
CA VAL A 124 11.34 20.74 -10.16
C VAL A 124 10.86 22.17 -10.40
N GLU A 125 9.70 22.34 -11.04
CA GLU A 125 9.19 23.66 -11.45
C GLU A 125 8.12 24.23 -10.52
N TYR A 126 7.65 23.45 -9.56
CA TYR A 126 6.64 23.92 -8.62
C TYR A 126 7.32 24.65 -7.45
N ALA A 127 6.96 25.91 -7.24
CA ALA A 127 7.49 26.74 -6.16
C ALA A 127 6.44 26.99 -5.06
N GLY A 128 6.87 27.01 -3.80
CA GLY A 128 6.06 27.48 -2.66
C GLY A 128 4.82 26.62 -2.39
N GLY A 129 3.63 27.15 -2.72
CA GLY A 129 2.34 26.55 -2.36
C GLY A 129 2.06 25.20 -3.03
N PRO A 130 2.05 25.10 -4.37
CA PRO A 130 1.88 23.83 -5.08
C PRO A 130 2.90 22.76 -4.69
N PHE A 131 4.15 23.16 -4.42
CA PHE A 131 5.19 22.26 -3.90
C PHE A 131 4.80 21.67 -2.53
N ALA A 132 4.35 22.51 -1.59
CA ALA A 132 3.93 22.05 -0.27
C ALA A 132 2.75 21.07 -0.34
N LEU A 133 1.83 21.24 -1.30
CA LEU A 133 0.70 20.32 -1.50
C LEU A 133 1.16 18.92 -1.94
N PHE A 134 2.21 18.80 -2.76
CA PHE A 134 2.76 17.49 -3.14
C PHE A 134 3.33 16.73 -1.94
N PHE A 135 4.14 17.39 -1.10
CA PHE A 135 4.68 16.73 0.10
C PHE A 135 3.57 16.37 1.08
N LEU A 136 2.60 17.26 1.29
CA LEU A 136 1.46 16.97 2.16
C LEU A 136 0.70 15.74 1.66
N ALA A 137 0.44 15.66 0.35
CA ALA A 137 -0.24 14.52 -0.26
C ALA A 137 0.58 13.22 -0.13
N GLU A 138 1.89 13.27 -0.35
CA GLU A 138 2.77 12.10 -0.19
C GLU A 138 2.78 11.58 1.26
N TYR A 139 2.92 12.47 2.25
CA TYR A 139 2.85 12.09 3.66
C TYR A 139 1.46 11.60 4.08
N ALA A 140 0.40 12.19 3.53
CA ALA A 140 -0.96 11.70 3.75
C ALA A 140 -1.13 10.28 3.17
N ASN A 141 -0.59 10.00 1.98
CA ASN A 141 -0.60 8.66 1.38
C ASN A 141 0.20 7.65 2.23
N ILE A 142 1.34 8.05 2.80
CA ILE A 142 2.11 7.18 3.71
C ILE A 142 1.28 6.80 4.95
N LEU A 143 0.61 7.78 5.57
CA LEU A 143 -0.24 7.51 6.72
C LEU A 143 -1.44 6.64 6.34
N MET A 144 -2.07 6.91 5.19
CA MET A 144 -3.19 6.13 4.66
C MET A 144 -2.79 4.67 4.37
N MET A 145 -1.68 4.43 3.69
CA MET A 145 -1.23 3.07 3.39
C MET A 145 -0.86 2.29 4.64
N ASN A 146 -0.24 2.95 5.62
CA ASN A 146 0.06 2.33 6.90
C ASN A 146 -1.21 2.01 7.70
N THR A 147 -2.24 2.86 7.67
CA THR A 147 -3.53 2.56 8.31
C THR A 147 -4.29 1.43 7.63
N ILE A 148 -4.23 1.33 6.30
CA ILE A 148 -4.78 0.18 5.58
C ILE A 148 -4.04 -1.10 5.96
N SER A 149 -2.69 -1.05 6.00
CA SER A 149 -1.88 -2.21 6.35
C SER A 149 -2.17 -2.73 7.78
N THR A 150 -2.39 -1.83 8.74
CA THR A 150 -2.76 -2.26 10.10
C THR A 150 -4.14 -2.89 10.15
N ILE A 151 -5.13 -2.35 9.44
CA ILE A 151 -6.48 -2.91 9.41
C ILE A 151 -6.45 -4.31 8.80
N ILE A 152 -5.74 -4.50 7.69
CA ILE A 152 -5.73 -5.77 6.96
C ILE A 152 -4.94 -6.87 7.69
N PHE A 153 -3.85 -6.52 8.37
CA PHE A 153 -2.90 -7.50 8.90
C PHE A 153 -2.78 -7.54 10.43
N LEU A 154 -2.86 -6.38 11.09
CA LEU A 154 -2.61 -6.18 12.52
C LEU A 154 -3.84 -5.59 13.21
N GLY A 155 -5.01 -6.18 12.97
CA GLY A 155 -6.32 -5.73 13.39
C GLY A 155 -6.38 -5.20 14.83
N ALA A 156 -7.28 -4.25 15.06
CA ALA A 156 -7.51 -3.71 16.39
C ALA A 156 -8.39 -4.71 17.15
N SER A 157 -7.81 -5.38 18.16
CA SER A 157 -8.48 -6.40 18.98
C SER A 157 -9.85 -5.93 19.47
N THR A 158 -10.90 -6.71 19.23
CA THR A 158 -12.29 -6.44 19.62
C THR A 158 -12.63 -6.90 21.05
N LEU A 159 -11.73 -7.63 21.71
CA LEU A 159 -11.95 -8.23 23.04
C LEU A 159 -12.10 -7.23 24.21
N ILE A 160 -12.02 -5.91 23.99
CA ILE A 160 -12.22 -4.89 25.03
C ILE A 160 -13.08 -3.74 24.46
N PRO A 161 -14.20 -3.36 25.11
CA PRO A 161 -15.11 -2.38 24.54
C PRO A 161 -14.52 -0.97 24.56
N LEU A 162 -14.23 -0.46 23.36
CA LEU A 162 -14.60 0.85 22.80
C LEU A 162 -13.90 2.19 23.15
N PRO A 163 -12.84 2.28 23.97
CA PRO A 163 -11.80 3.29 23.71
C PRO A 163 -10.39 2.75 23.33
N PRO A 164 -9.95 1.51 23.66
CA PRO A 164 -8.59 1.09 23.31
C PRO A 164 -8.44 0.71 21.84
N SER A 165 -9.51 0.48 21.08
CA SER A 165 -9.41 0.08 19.67
C SER A 165 -8.89 1.21 18.77
N THR A 166 -9.31 2.46 19.00
CA THR A 166 -8.79 3.64 18.30
C THR A 166 -7.30 3.82 18.62
N LEU A 167 -6.94 3.72 19.91
CA LEU A 167 -5.59 3.91 20.40
C LEU A 167 -4.66 2.80 19.91
N THR A 168 -5.09 1.54 19.94
CA THR A 168 -4.30 0.40 19.44
C THR A 168 -4.09 0.48 17.94
N LEU A 169 -5.09 0.91 17.17
CA LEU A 169 -4.90 1.17 15.75
C LEU A 169 -3.86 2.28 15.56
N MET A 170 -4.01 3.42 16.24
CA MET A 170 -3.09 4.55 16.11
C MET A 170 -1.66 4.22 16.56
N THR A 171 -1.48 3.43 17.62
CA THR A 171 -0.14 3.02 18.07
C THR A 171 0.50 2.06 17.08
N LYS A 172 -0.25 1.09 16.55
CA LYS A 172 0.24 0.17 15.51
C LYS A 172 0.58 0.89 14.21
N THR A 173 -0.24 1.87 13.78
CA THR A 173 0.04 2.65 12.57
C THR A 173 1.25 3.54 12.75
N ALA A 174 1.40 4.16 13.93
CA ALA A 174 2.60 4.92 14.28
C ALA A 174 3.84 4.01 14.30
N LEU A 175 3.73 2.77 14.78
CA LEU A 175 4.84 1.82 14.77
C LEU A 175 5.26 1.46 13.34
N LEU A 176 4.29 1.18 12.46
CA LEU A 176 4.54 0.92 11.03
C LEU A 176 5.14 2.12 10.29
N SER A 177 4.67 3.35 10.58
CA SER A 177 5.26 4.55 9.99
C SER A 177 6.68 4.82 10.52
N MET A 178 6.98 4.46 11.76
CA MET A 178 8.36 4.47 12.27
C MET A 178 9.24 3.45 11.55
N ILE A 179 8.71 2.28 11.17
CA ILE A 179 9.45 1.31 10.35
C ILE A 179 9.73 1.89 8.95
N PHE A 180 8.77 2.61 8.33
CA PHE A 180 9.02 3.32 7.06
C PHE A 180 10.19 4.31 7.17
N LEU A 181 10.24 5.09 8.25
CA LEU A 181 11.34 6.03 8.50
C LEU A 181 12.68 5.30 8.74
N TRP A 182 12.64 4.17 9.45
CA TRP A 182 13.84 3.38 9.70
C TRP A 182 14.40 2.73 8.44
N ILE A 183 13.53 2.25 7.55
CA ILE A 183 13.92 1.67 6.25
C ILE A 183 14.58 2.74 5.38
N ARG A 184 14.00 3.94 5.33
CA ARG A 184 14.60 5.08 4.62
C ARG A 184 16.02 5.38 5.12
N ALA A 185 16.27 5.25 6.42
CA ALA A 185 17.57 5.54 7.01
C ALA A 185 18.62 4.42 6.81
N SER A 186 18.19 3.19 6.51
CA SER A 186 19.06 2.01 6.50
C SER A 186 19.43 1.51 5.10
N TYR A 187 18.53 1.62 4.11
CA TYR A 187 18.75 1.04 2.79
C TYR A 187 19.16 2.08 1.72
N PRO A 188 20.10 1.72 0.82
CA PRO A 188 20.41 2.55 -0.35
C PRO A 188 19.26 2.50 -1.38
N ARG A 189 19.20 3.51 -2.25
CA ARG A 189 18.22 3.59 -3.34
C ARG A 189 18.43 2.43 -4.34
N PHE A 190 17.35 1.82 -4.80
CA PHE A 190 17.37 0.86 -5.90
C PHE A 190 17.45 1.57 -7.25
N ARG A 191 18.05 0.91 -8.24
CA ARG A 191 17.95 1.34 -9.64
C ARG A 191 16.60 0.91 -10.21
N TYR A 192 16.04 1.72 -11.13
CA TYR A 192 14.77 1.43 -11.82
C TYR A 192 14.70 0.00 -12.39
N ASP A 193 15.75 -0.47 -13.05
CA ASP A 193 15.79 -1.80 -13.65
C ASP A 193 15.68 -2.93 -12.61
N GLN A 194 16.33 -2.75 -11.45
CA GLN A 194 16.30 -3.73 -10.35
C GLN A 194 14.92 -3.77 -9.69
N LEU A 195 14.29 -2.60 -9.56
CA LEU A 195 12.94 -2.47 -9.06
C LEU A 195 11.96 -3.23 -9.99
N MET A 196 12.03 -2.98 -11.29
CA MET A 196 11.17 -3.66 -12.26
C MET A 196 11.41 -5.17 -12.28
N HIS A 197 12.66 -5.61 -12.16
CA HIS A 197 12.97 -7.03 -12.03
C HIS A 197 12.35 -7.64 -10.76
N LEU A 198 12.40 -6.94 -9.64
CA LEU A 198 11.84 -7.41 -8.37
C LEU A 198 10.33 -7.60 -8.48
N VAL A 199 9.60 -6.65 -9.06
CA VAL A 199 8.14 -6.75 -9.20
C VAL A 199 7.75 -7.85 -10.17
N TRP A 200 8.30 -7.80 -11.39
CA TRP A 200 7.82 -8.65 -12.48
C TRP A 200 8.33 -10.09 -12.40
N LYS A 201 9.56 -10.30 -11.93
CA LYS A 201 10.17 -11.65 -11.92
C LYS A 201 10.15 -12.32 -10.56
N ASN A 202 10.10 -11.56 -9.47
CA ASN A 202 10.06 -12.15 -8.13
C ASN A 202 8.65 -12.09 -7.54
N PHE A 203 8.07 -10.89 -7.41
CA PHE A 203 6.78 -10.72 -6.74
C PHE A 203 5.63 -11.33 -7.54
N LEU A 204 5.50 -11.02 -8.83
CA LEU A 204 4.36 -11.46 -9.62
C LEU A 204 4.23 -13.01 -9.72
N PRO A 205 5.29 -13.78 -9.97
CA PRO A 205 5.18 -15.25 -9.95
C PRO A 205 4.84 -15.79 -8.56
N LEU A 206 5.40 -15.20 -7.50
CA LEU A 206 5.15 -15.63 -6.13
C LEU A 206 3.72 -15.30 -5.67
N THR A 207 3.21 -14.11 -6.00
CA THR A 207 1.82 -13.72 -5.69
C THR A 207 0.84 -14.60 -6.45
N LEU A 208 1.10 -14.94 -7.72
CA LEU A 208 0.27 -15.89 -8.48
C LEU A 208 0.30 -17.31 -7.88
N ALA A 209 1.45 -17.79 -7.41
CA ALA A 209 1.51 -19.09 -6.73
C ALA A 209 0.69 -19.06 -5.42
N LEU A 210 0.78 -17.96 -4.67
CA LEU A 210 0.04 -17.77 -3.43
C LEU A 210 -1.46 -17.56 -3.66
N THR A 211 -1.89 -16.91 -4.75
CA THR A 211 -3.33 -16.80 -5.06
C THR A 211 -3.94 -18.17 -5.30
N ILE A 212 -3.27 -19.04 -6.06
CA ILE A 212 -3.72 -20.42 -6.28
C ILE A 212 -3.79 -21.19 -4.95
N TRP A 213 -2.77 -21.01 -4.10
CA TRP A 213 -2.76 -21.59 -2.75
C TRP A 213 -3.98 -21.12 -1.94
N HIS A 214 -4.21 -19.81 -1.84
CA HIS A 214 -5.31 -19.24 -1.05
C HIS A 214 -6.69 -19.55 -1.60
N ILE A 215 -6.84 -19.83 -2.90
CA ILE A 215 -8.09 -20.34 -3.47
C ILE A 215 -8.32 -21.80 -3.04
N THR A 216 -7.28 -22.63 -3.09
CA THR A 216 -7.41 -24.08 -2.89
C THR A 216 -7.48 -24.50 -1.41
N THR A 217 -6.73 -23.85 -0.52
CA THR A 217 -6.69 -24.21 0.91
C THR A 217 -8.03 -24.14 1.65
N PRO A 218 -8.85 -23.07 1.57
CA PRO A 218 -10.12 -23.02 2.28
C PRO A 218 -11.09 -24.08 1.77
N ILE A 219 -11.03 -24.41 0.47
CA ILE A 219 -11.85 -25.47 -0.14
C ILE A 219 -11.43 -26.84 0.40
N HIS A 220 -10.14 -27.14 0.42
CA HIS A 220 -9.63 -28.43 0.89
C HIS A 220 -9.86 -28.65 2.39
N LEU A 221 -9.69 -27.59 3.20
CA LEU A 221 -9.86 -27.68 4.65
C LEU A 221 -11.31 -27.49 5.10
N ILE A 222 -12.23 -27.16 4.19
CA ILE A 222 -13.64 -26.84 4.49
C ILE A 222 -13.72 -25.66 5.49
N ILE A 223 -12.86 -24.64 5.28
CA ILE A 223 -12.78 -23.41 6.09
C ILE A 223 -13.13 -22.21 5.19
N SER A 224 -14.23 -22.33 4.43
CA SER A 224 -14.72 -21.17 3.68
C SER A 224 -15.28 -20.12 4.64
N PRO A 225 -14.81 -18.87 4.60
CA PRO A 225 -15.33 -17.83 5.47
C PRO A 225 -16.80 -17.50 5.16
N PRO A 226 -17.57 -17.01 6.13
CA PRO A 226 -18.94 -16.56 5.90
C PRO A 226 -18.95 -15.36 4.95
N MET A 227 -19.93 -15.34 4.04
CA MET A 227 -20.12 -14.26 3.06
C MET A 227 -21.04 -13.14 3.59
N THR A 228 -21.47 -13.22 4.86
CA THR A 228 -22.41 -12.28 5.49
C THR A 228 -21.79 -11.60 6.68
#